data_AF-A0A365MPL0-F1
#
_entry.id   AF-A0A365MPL0-F1
#
_cell.length_a   1.000
_cell.length_b   1.000
_cell.length_c   1.000
_cell.angle_alpha   90.00
_cell.angle_beta   90.00
_cell.angle_gamma   90.00
#
_symmetry.space_group_name_H-M   'P 1'
#
loop_
_entity.id
_entity.type
_entity.pdbx_description
1 polymer ?
#
loop_
_entity_poly.entity_id
_entity_poly.type
_entity_poly.pdbx_seq_one_letter_code
_entity_poly.pdbx_strand_id
1 'polypeptide(L)'
;MAAFGKLQAALAAATNEVTVAAANINFDFTLVKYEAPKEFRPIEGYLTTTRKQDAETGNSHVVARRLGALFSGICPDSPNLIGAYGARVSEISKTATQKVSQEYSKSIFASYVGVDATSIWAAATSSTTAIHVHLLACMLAELWDASEATSIWAELVAERRKEISYRLEQEEALHFGLASAAVQQEITRDQLASWDASARA
;
A
#
# COMPACT_ATOMS: atom_id res chain seq x y z
N MET A 1 -8.43 17.31 -17.50
CA MET A 1 -9.56 18.08 -16.93
C MET A 1 -10.94 17.51 -17.32
N ALA A 2 -11.21 17.10 -18.56
CA ALA A 2 -12.53 16.56 -18.96
C ALA A 2 -12.85 15.13 -18.46
N ALA A 3 -11.83 14.27 -18.29
CA ALA A 3 -12.01 12.89 -17.84
C ALA A 3 -12.50 12.78 -16.38
N PHE A 4 -12.00 13.64 -15.49
CA PHE A 4 -12.45 13.71 -14.09
C PHE A 4 -13.93 14.07 -13.97
N GLY A 5 -14.40 15.04 -14.77
CA GLY A 5 -15.81 15.43 -14.76
C GLY A 5 -16.75 14.33 -15.27
N LYS A 6 -16.31 13.55 -16.26
CA LYS A 6 -17.08 12.40 -16.76
C LYS A 6 -17.15 11.25 -15.77
N LEU A 7 -16.07 11.01 -15.03
CA LEU A 7 -16.01 9.92 -14.05
C LEU A 7 -16.84 10.23 -12.80
N GLN A 8 -16.85 11.51 -12.39
CA GLN A 8 -17.73 12.01 -11.33
C GLN A 8 -19.20 11.98 -11.76
N ALA A 9 -19.49 12.28 -13.03
CA ALA A 9 -20.83 12.18 -13.61
C ALA A 9 -21.29 10.73 -13.82
N ALA A 10 -20.41 9.81 -14.22
CA ALA A 10 -20.72 8.38 -14.37
C ALA A 10 -21.00 7.72 -13.01
N LEU A 11 -20.25 8.08 -11.97
CA LEU A 11 -20.52 7.66 -10.59
C LEU A 11 -21.87 8.19 -10.07
N ALA A 12 -22.23 9.42 -10.46
CA ALA A 12 -23.53 10.03 -10.15
C ALA A 12 -24.69 9.43 -10.96
N ALA A 13 -24.45 9.00 -12.21
CA ALA A 13 -25.47 8.41 -13.08
C ALA A 13 -25.74 6.93 -12.76
N ALA A 14 -24.73 6.19 -12.27
CA ALA A 14 -24.84 4.77 -11.94
C ALA A 14 -25.53 4.47 -10.59
N THR A 15 -26.06 5.48 -9.90
CA THR A 15 -26.50 5.32 -8.51
C THR A 15 -27.96 5.68 -8.26
N ASN A 16 -28.75 4.68 -7.88
CA ASN A 16 -29.99 4.88 -7.12
C ASN A 16 -29.71 5.82 -5.94
N GLU A 17 -30.63 6.76 -5.70
CA GLU A 17 -30.50 7.96 -4.84
C GLU A 17 -29.91 7.71 -3.43
N VAL A 18 -29.97 6.47 -2.93
CA VAL A 18 -29.35 6.04 -1.66
C VAL A 18 -27.81 6.06 -1.70
N THR A 19 -27.19 5.89 -2.87
CA THR A 19 -25.72 5.83 -3.03
C THR A 19 -25.10 7.22 -3.22
N VAL A 20 -25.87 8.23 -3.64
CA VAL A 20 -25.39 9.63 -3.73
C VAL A 20 -25.03 10.15 -2.33
N ALA A 21 -25.75 9.72 -1.30
CA ALA A 21 -25.38 9.99 0.08
C ALA A 21 -24.05 9.30 0.47
N ALA A 22 -23.76 8.11 -0.06
CA ALA A 22 -22.50 7.39 0.17
C ALA A 22 -21.31 7.94 -0.64
N ALA A 23 -21.54 8.57 -1.80
CA ALA A 23 -20.51 9.27 -2.56
C ALA A 23 -20.07 10.59 -1.89
N ASN A 24 -20.93 11.19 -1.06
CA ASN A 24 -20.61 12.34 -0.22
C ASN A 24 -20.06 11.93 1.17
N ILE A 25 -20.04 10.63 1.48
CA ILE A 25 -19.19 10.10 2.54
C ILE A 25 -17.81 9.99 1.90
N ASN A 26 -16.92 10.89 2.30
CA ASN A 26 -15.50 10.88 1.97
C ASN A 26 -14.89 9.59 2.55
N PHE A 27 -15.10 8.44 1.88
CA PHE A 27 -14.69 7.13 2.39
C PHE A 27 -13.18 7.03 2.29
N ASP A 28 -12.49 7.44 3.34
CA ASP A 28 -11.05 7.35 3.42
C ASP A 28 -10.63 5.93 3.81
N PHE A 29 -10.22 5.14 2.83
CA PHE A 29 -9.75 3.76 3.05
C PHE A 29 -8.58 3.71 4.04
N THR A 30 -7.86 4.81 4.23
CA THR A 30 -6.70 4.90 5.12
C THR A 30 -7.05 4.84 6.60
N LEU A 31 -8.34 4.92 6.96
CA LEU A 31 -8.80 4.81 8.34
C LEU A 31 -9.02 3.36 8.80
N VAL A 32 -8.94 2.37 7.89
CA VAL A 32 -9.24 0.97 8.18
C VAL A 32 -7.95 0.15 8.29
N LYS A 33 -7.63 -0.26 9.53
CA LYS A 33 -6.55 -1.21 9.85
C LYS A 33 -7.11 -2.63 9.94
N TYR A 34 -6.39 -3.57 9.34
CA TYR A 34 -6.67 -5.00 9.41
C TYR A 34 -5.68 -5.70 10.34
N GLU A 35 -6.09 -6.83 10.89
CA GLU A 35 -5.19 -7.72 11.62
C GLU A 35 -4.21 -8.37 10.64
N ALA A 36 -2.90 -8.27 10.93
CA ALA A 36 -1.88 -8.85 10.09
C ALA A 36 -1.96 -10.39 10.10
N PRO A 37 -1.69 -11.06 8.95
CA PRO A 37 -1.58 -12.51 8.92
C PRO A 37 -0.54 -13.01 9.93
N LYS A 38 -0.77 -14.20 10.49
CA LYS A 38 0.05 -14.74 11.59
C LYS A 38 1.54 -14.79 11.28
N GLU A 39 1.89 -15.02 10.02
CA GLU A 39 3.25 -15.12 9.51
C GLU A 39 4.01 -13.78 9.57
N PHE A 40 3.30 -12.64 9.57
CA PHE A 40 3.88 -11.29 9.63
C PHE A 40 3.94 -10.73 11.05
N ARG A 41 3.20 -11.31 12.02
CA ARG A 41 3.13 -10.78 13.39
C ARG A 41 4.48 -10.52 14.08
N PRO A 42 5.52 -11.36 13.90
CA PRO A 42 6.82 -11.10 14.52
C PRO A 42 7.42 -9.74 14.15
N ILE A 43 7.11 -9.21 12.95
CA ILE A 43 7.62 -7.95 12.42
C ILE A 43 7.26 -6.76 13.34
N GLU A 44 6.08 -6.79 13.95
CA GLU A 44 5.63 -5.74 14.88
C GLU A 44 6.64 -5.50 16.01
N GLY A 45 7.28 -6.56 16.51
CA GLY A 45 8.27 -6.49 17.58
C GLY A 45 9.67 -6.05 17.14
N TYR A 46 9.91 -5.90 15.83
CA TYR A 46 11.19 -5.46 15.27
C TYR A 46 11.19 -3.99 14.85
N LEU A 47 10.02 -3.37 14.78
CA LEU A 47 9.87 -1.96 14.45
C LEU A 47 10.15 -1.07 15.66
N THR A 48 10.81 0.07 15.41
CA THR A 48 10.84 1.17 16.38
C THR A 48 9.45 1.78 16.52
N THR A 49 9.19 2.48 17.63
CA THR A 49 7.89 3.12 17.89
C THR A 49 7.46 4.04 16.75
N THR A 50 8.38 4.82 16.19
CA THR A 50 8.09 5.74 15.07
C THR A 50 7.75 5.00 13.79
N ARG A 51 8.50 3.96 13.43
CA ARG A 51 8.22 3.15 12.23
C ARG A 51 6.91 2.38 12.36
N LYS A 52 6.63 1.83 13.54
CA LYS A 52 5.34 1.19 13.82
C LYS A 52 4.18 2.18 13.67
N GLN A 53 4.31 3.37 14.22
CA GLN A 53 3.29 4.41 14.09
C GLN A 53 3.06 4.80 12.63
N ASP A 54 4.13 4.97 11.84
CA ASP A 54 4.01 5.30 10.42
C ASP A 54 3.36 4.17 9.60
N ALA A 55 3.71 2.91 9.90
CA ALA A 55 3.14 1.75 9.24
C ALA A 55 1.66 1.50 9.59
N GLU A 56 1.21 1.89 10.78
CA GLU A 56 -0.15 1.61 11.25
C GLU A 56 -1.11 2.77 11.07
N THR A 57 -0.61 4.01 11.07
CA THR A 57 -1.44 5.23 11.06
C THR A 57 -0.86 6.39 10.25
N GLY A 58 0.39 6.27 9.79
CA GLY A 58 1.08 7.33 9.07
C GLY A 58 1.01 7.19 7.56
N ASN A 59 2.01 7.77 6.89
CA ASN A 59 2.04 7.87 5.44
C ASN A 59 2.26 6.50 4.78
N SER A 60 3.08 5.64 5.36
CA SER A 60 3.27 4.28 4.85
C SER A 60 1.97 3.46 4.88
N HIS A 61 1.16 3.61 5.94
CA HIS A 61 -0.18 3.03 6.00
C HIS A 61 -1.08 3.54 4.87
N VAL A 62 -1.13 4.86 4.70
CA VAL A 62 -1.93 5.52 3.64
C VAL A 62 -1.57 4.99 2.26
N VAL A 63 -0.27 4.89 1.95
CA VAL A 63 0.22 4.41 0.66
C VAL A 63 -0.14 2.94 0.45
N ALA A 64 0.09 2.09 1.45
CA ALA A 64 -0.26 0.66 1.38
C ALA A 64 -1.77 0.44 1.14
N ARG A 65 -2.64 1.20 1.83
CA ARG A 65 -4.10 1.14 1.65
C ARG A 65 -4.51 1.59 0.26
N ARG A 66 -3.97 2.72 -0.22
CA ARG A 66 -4.29 3.26 -1.55
C ARG A 66 -3.84 2.31 -2.66
N LEU A 67 -2.62 1.78 -2.59
CA LEU A 67 -2.13 0.80 -3.56
C LEU A 67 -2.93 -0.51 -3.48
N GLY A 68 -3.19 -1.03 -2.28
CA GLY A 68 -3.98 -2.25 -2.11
C GLY A 68 -5.41 -2.12 -2.66
N ALA A 69 -6.03 -0.95 -2.53
CA ALA A 69 -7.34 -0.68 -3.13
C ALA A 69 -7.27 -0.53 -4.66
N LEU A 70 -6.26 0.19 -5.17
CA LEU A 70 -6.09 0.44 -6.62
C LEU A 70 -5.79 -0.84 -7.42
N PHE A 71 -5.01 -1.75 -6.85
CA PHE A 71 -4.64 -3.03 -7.47
C PHE A 71 -5.55 -4.19 -7.04
N SER A 72 -6.68 -3.89 -6.38
CA SER A 72 -7.70 -4.86 -6.00
C SER A 72 -8.19 -5.67 -7.20
N GLY A 73 -8.30 -7.00 -7.01
CA GLY A 73 -8.83 -7.93 -8.01
C GLY A 73 -7.86 -8.32 -9.13
N ILE A 74 -6.59 -7.89 -9.09
CA ILE A 74 -5.58 -8.31 -10.08
C ILE A 74 -4.98 -9.67 -9.72
N CYS A 75 -4.51 -9.80 -8.49
CA CYS A 75 -3.85 -11.03 -8.05
C CYS A 75 -4.90 -12.08 -7.65
N PRO A 76 -4.71 -13.35 -8.05
CA PRO A 76 -5.55 -14.44 -7.56
C PRO A 76 -5.27 -14.71 -6.07
N ASP A 77 -6.21 -15.40 -5.43
CA ASP A 77 -6.02 -15.90 -4.07
C ASP A 77 -4.78 -16.79 -3.99
N SER A 78 -3.82 -16.38 -3.17
CA SER A 78 -2.49 -16.98 -3.10
C SER A 78 -2.01 -17.12 -1.65
N PRO A 79 -2.76 -17.84 -0.79
CA PRO A 79 -2.45 -17.96 0.63
C PRO A 79 -1.08 -18.59 0.90
N ASN A 80 -0.66 -19.56 0.08
CA ASN A 80 0.65 -20.21 0.22
C ASN A 80 1.81 -19.24 -0.05
N LEU A 81 1.66 -18.36 -1.06
CA LEU A 81 2.66 -17.34 -1.36
C LEU A 81 2.76 -16.33 -0.22
N ILE A 82 1.62 -15.85 0.27
CA ILE A 82 1.57 -14.90 1.40
C ILE A 82 2.19 -15.50 2.65
N GLY A 83 1.87 -16.77 2.96
CA GLY A 83 2.43 -17.47 4.10
C GLY A 83 3.96 -17.65 3.99
N ALA A 84 4.45 -18.11 2.84
CA ALA A 84 5.88 -18.25 2.59
C ALA A 84 6.60 -16.90 2.63
N TYR A 85 6.01 -15.86 2.04
CA TYR A 85 6.55 -14.51 2.05
C TYR A 85 6.65 -13.97 3.48
N GLY A 86 5.54 -14.01 4.24
CA GLY A 86 5.49 -13.57 5.63
C GLY A 86 6.48 -14.30 6.53
N ALA A 87 6.60 -15.63 6.38
CA ALA A 87 7.57 -16.40 7.14
C ALA A 87 9.01 -15.96 6.83
N ARG A 88 9.31 -15.75 5.54
CA ARG A 88 10.64 -15.35 5.09
C ARG A 88 11.02 -13.95 5.56
N VAL A 89 10.12 -12.98 5.42
CA VAL A 89 10.42 -11.60 5.85
C VAL A 89 10.55 -11.51 7.37
N SER A 90 9.75 -12.24 8.14
CA SER A 90 9.88 -12.32 9.60
C SER A 90 11.22 -12.92 10.02
N GLU A 91 11.70 -13.96 9.33
CA GLU A 91 13.02 -14.56 9.56
C GLU A 91 14.16 -13.57 9.25
N ILE A 92 14.07 -12.87 8.11
CA ILE A 92 15.04 -11.85 7.71
C ILE A 92 15.06 -10.71 8.74
N SER A 93 13.90 -10.15 9.10
CA SER A 93 13.81 -9.06 10.08
C SER A 93 14.34 -9.48 11.44
N LYS A 94 14.06 -10.70 11.90
CA LYS A 94 14.65 -11.23 13.15
C LYS A 94 16.18 -11.24 13.09
N THR A 95 16.73 -11.79 12.00
CA THR A 95 18.17 -11.92 11.80
C THR A 95 18.84 -10.56 11.69
N ALA A 96 18.22 -9.62 10.97
CA ALA A 96 18.71 -8.26 10.82
C ALA A 96 18.68 -7.51 12.16
N THR A 97 17.58 -7.57 12.91
CA THR A 97 17.47 -6.93 14.24
C THR A 97 18.52 -7.43 15.22
N GLN A 98 18.89 -8.72 15.16
CA GLN A 98 19.97 -9.28 15.98
C GLN A 98 21.37 -8.79 15.58
N LYS A 99 21.56 -8.35 14.33
CA LYS A 99 22.84 -7.87 13.80
C LYS A 99 22.99 -6.35 13.85
N VAL A 100 21.89 -5.59 13.94
CA VAL A 100 21.92 -4.12 13.98
C VAL A 100 22.68 -3.62 15.21
N SER A 101 23.56 -2.62 15.00
CA SER A 101 24.26 -1.94 16.08
C SER A 101 23.28 -1.29 17.05
N GLN A 102 23.50 -1.55 18.34
CA GLN A 102 22.73 -0.96 19.43
C GLN A 102 23.36 0.32 20.00
N GLU A 103 24.44 0.80 19.38
CA GLU A 103 25.22 1.95 19.87
C GLU A 103 24.37 3.20 20.12
N TYR A 104 23.42 3.46 19.22
CA TYR A 104 22.57 4.65 19.26
C TYR A 104 21.16 4.40 19.81
N SER A 105 20.87 3.21 20.33
CA SER A 105 19.52 2.83 20.80
C SER A 105 19.03 3.61 22.01
N LYS A 106 19.92 4.33 22.71
CA LYS A 106 19.61 5.24 23.82
C LYS A 106 19.88 6.71 23.51
N SER A 107 20.19 7.03 22.25
CA SER A 107 20.49 8.39 21.81
C SER A 107 19.22 9.13 21.37
N ILE A 108 19.37 10.42 21.00
CA ILE A 108 18.29 11.19 20.36
C ILE A 108 17.84 10.60 19.02
N PHE A 109 18.62 9.68 18.43
CA PHE A 109 18.31 9.00 17.17
C PHE A 109 17.67 7.62 17.39
N ALA A 110 17.40 7.21 18.64
CA ALA A 110 16.90 5.87 18.97
C ALA A 110 15.64 5.47 18.17
N SER A 111 14.78 6.43 17.83
CA SER A 111 13.59 6.21 17.00
C SER A 111 13.87 5.76 15.57
N TYR A 112 15.08 6.00 15.07
CA TYR A 112 15.49 5.72 13.69
C TYR A 112 16.51 4.57 13.58
N VAL A 113 16.96 4.03 14.71
CA VAL A 113 17.96 2.95 14.77
C VAL A 113 17.23 1.61 14.78
N GLY A 114 17.49 0.76 13.77
CA GLY A 114 16.83 -0.55 13.66
C GLY A 114 16.60 -0.98 12.22
N VAL A 115 16.00 -2.15 12.05
CA VAL A 115 15.50 -2.64 10.76
C VAL A 115 14.33 -1.80 10.30
N ASP A 116 14.27 -1.46 9.02
CA ASP A 116 13.12 -0.81 8.42
C ASP A 116 12.19 -1.85 7.81
N ALA A 117 11.18 -2.27 8.57
CA ALA A 117 10.11 -3.13 8.08
C ALA A 117 8.78 -2.35 7.94
N THR A 118 8.86 -1.04 7.74
CA THR A 118 7.71 -0.13 7.80
C THR A 118 6.71 -0.43 6.69
N SER A 119 7.16 -0.46 5.43
CA SER A 119 6.31 -0.73 4.26
C SER A 119 5.66 -2.11 4.31
N ILE A 120 6.37 -3.14 4.76
CA ILE A 120 5.83 -4.50 4.85
C ILE A 120 4.81 -4.65 5.97
N TRP A 121 5.02 -4.02 7.12
CA TRP A 121 4.02 -4.01 8.19
C TRP A 121 2.80 -3.19 7.79
N ALA A 122 2.99 -2.08 7.09
CA ALA A 122 1.91 -1.28 6.52
C ALA A 122 1.08 -2.12 5.55
N ALA A 123 1.72 -2.88 4.65
CA ALA A 123 1.04 -3.80 3.75
C ALA A 123 0.24 -4.88 4.49
N ALA A 124 0.89 -5.56 5.46
CA ALA A 124 0.30 -6.66 6.21
C ALA A 124 -0.92 -6.23 7.02
N THR A 125 -0.96 -4.99 7.51
CA THR A 125 -2.09 -4.40 8.25
C THR A 125 -3.07 -3.63 7.36
N SER A 126 -2.88 -3.65 6.04
CA SER A 126 -3.72 -2.91 5.08
C SER A 126 -4.68 -3.79 4.31
N SER A 127 -4.19 -4.85 3.66
CA SER A 127 -4.98 -5.86 2.95
C SER A 127 -4.08 -6.94 2.35
N THR A 128 -4.67 -8.07 1.98
CA THR A 128 -4.02 -9.11 1.18
C THR A 128 -3.39 -8.53 -0.10
N THR A 129 -4.12 -7.70 -0.83
CA THR A 129 -3.63 -7.05 -2.05
C THR A 129 -2.43 -6.14 -1.77
N ALA A 130 -2.42 -5.42 -0.65
CA ALA A 130 -1.28 -4.58 -0.28
C ALA A 130 -0.02 -5.42 -0.05
N ILE A 131 -0.16 -6.65 0.48
CA ILE A 131 0.97 -7.60 0.60
C ILE A 131 1.50 -8.00 -0.78
N HIS A 132 0.62 -8.27 -1.76
CA HIS A 132 1.04 -8.56 -3.14
C HIS A 132 1.78 -7.40 -3.78
N VAL A 133 1.25 -6.19 -3.62
CA VAL A 133 1.87 -4.94 -4.10
C VAL A 133 3.24 -4.73 -3.43
N HIS A 134 3.36 -5.02 -2.14
CA HIS A 134 4.64 -4.92 -1.43
C HIS A 134 5.66 -5.94 -1.96
N LEU A 135 5.24 -7.18 -2.21
CA LEU A 135 6.11 -8.17 -2.85
C LEU A 135 6.59 -7.70 -4.23
N LEU A 136 5.70 -7.10 -5.04
CA LEU A 136 6.09 -6.46 -6.30
C LEU A 136 7.10 -5.34 -6.06
N ALA A 137 6.93 -4.51 -5.02
CA ALA A 137 7.89 -3.46 -4.68
C ALA A 137 9.28 -4.03 -4.40
N CYS A 138 9.38 -5.14 -3.65
CA CYS A 138 10.64 -5.84 -3.43
C CYS A 138 11.25 -6.39 -4.74
N MET A 139 10.42 -6.89 -5.66
CA MET A 139 10.90 -7.35 -6.97
C MET A 139 11.42 -6.19 -7.83
N LEU A 140 10.73 -5.05 -7.84
CA LEU A 140 11.18 -3.85 -8.55
C LEU A 140 12.49 -3.31 -7.93
N ALA A 141 12.56 -3.32 -6.60
CA ALA A 141 13.73 -2.92 -5.84
C ALA A 141 14.99 -3.75 -6.16
N GLU A 142 14.83 -5.05 -6.40
CA GLU A 142 15.96 -5.92 -6.74
C GLU A 142 16.47 -5.71 -8.18
N LEU A 143 15.56 -5.35 -9.10
CA LEU A 143 15.83 -5.34 -10.53
C LEU A 143 16.25 -3.97 -11.07
N TRP A 144 15.81 -2.88 -10.45
CA TRP A 144 16.02 -1.52 -10.93
C TRP A 144 16.58 -0.60 -9.84
N ASP A 145 17.24 0.47 -10.27
CA ASP A 145 17.63 1.53 -9.35
C ASP A 145 16.40 2.27 -8.77
N ALA A 146 16.62 3.06 -7.71
CA ALA A 146 15.52 3.74 -7.02
C ALA A 146 14.73 4.70 -7.93
N SER A 147 15.42 5.35 -8.88
CA SER A 147 14.80 6.34 -9.77
C SER A 147 13.95 5.68 -10.85
N GLU A 148 14.43 4.56 -11.38
CA GLU A 148 13.74 3.72 -12.35
C GLU A 148 12.53 3.04 -11.71
N ALA A 149 12.70 2.40 -10.54
CA ALA A 149 11.60 1.75 -9.82
C ALA A 149 10.49 2.76 -9.44
N THR A 150 10.85 3.96 -9.00
CA THR A 150 9.87 5.04 -8.74
C THR A 150 9.12 5.45 -10.02
N SER A 151 9.81 5.48 -11.17
CA SER A 151 9.19 5.79 -12.47
C SER A 151 8.23 4.69 -12.90
N ILE A 152 8.63 3.42 -12.77
CA ILE A 152 7.77 2.26 -13.03
C ILE A 152 6.53 2.30 -12.15
N TRP A 153 6.68 2.58 -10.85
CA TRP A 153 5.53 2.73 -9.94
C TRP A 153 4.57 3.84 -10.37
N ALA A 154 5.10 5.00 -10.78
CA ALA A 154 4.29 6.12 -11.23
C ALA A 154 3.49 5.74 -12.49
N GLU A 155 4.12 5.03 -13.43
CA GLU A 155 3.46 4.52 -14.64
C GLU A 155 2.40 3.46 -14.31
N LEU A 156 2.71 2.48 -13.45
CA LEU A 156 1.76 1.45 -13.02
C LEU A 156 0.51 2.06 -12.38
N VAL A 157 0.68 3.04 -11.49
CA VAL A 157 -0.44 3.76 -10.85
C VAL A 157 -1.26 4.53 -11.88
N ALA A 158 -0.60 5.24 -12.80
CA ALA A 158 -1.27 6.03 -13.83
C ALA A 158 -2.06 5.15 -14.80
N GLU A 159 -1.46 4.08 -15.33
CA GLU A 159 -2.12 3.15 -16.25
C GLU A 159 -3.25 2.39 -15.58
N ARG A 160 -3.07 1.94 -14.32
CA ARG A 160 -4.16 1.27 -13.60
C ARG A 160 -5.36 2.18 -13.38
N ARG A 161 -5.14 3.47 -13.08
CA ARG A 161 -6.24 4.44 -12.96
C ARG A 161 -6.94 4.68 -14.29
N LYS A 162 -6.20 4.78 -15.40
CA LYS A 162 -6.78 4.89 -16.75
C LYS A 162 -7.63 3.67 -17.10
N GLU A 163 -7.15 2.46 -16.80
CA GLU A 163 -7.88 1.22 -17.03
C GLU A 163 -9.21 1.19 -16.26
N ILE A 164 -9.19 1.52 -14.95
CA ILE A 164 -10.42 1.56 -14.13
C ILE A 164 -11.37 2.63 -14.66
N SER A 165 -10.84 3.79 -15.06
CA SER A 165 -11.64 4.89 -15.64
C SER A 165 -12.35 4.45 -16.92
N TYR A 166 -11.62 3.77 -17.82
CA TYR A 166 -12.18 3.24 -19.05
C TYR A 166 -13.28 2.20 -18.77
N ARG A 167 -13.08 1.30 -17.80
CA ARG A 167 -14.09 0.31 -17.41
C ARG A 167 -15.36 0.95 -16.84
N LEU A 168 -15.22 2.03 -16.07
CA LEU A 168 -16.37 2.82 -15.58
C LEU A 168 -17.13 3.50 -16.72
N GLU A 169 -16.42 4.04 -17.72
CA GLU A 169 -17.04 4.65 -18.91
C GLU A 169 -17.82 3.63 -19.75
N GLN A 170 -17.42 2.35 -19.71
CA GLN A 170 -18.10 1.25 -20.38
C GLN A 170 -19.27 0.65 -19.56
N GLU A 171 -19.70 1.33 -18.49
CA GLU A 171 -20.80 0.91 -17.60
C GLU A 171 -20.57 -0.47 -16.95
N GLU A 172 -19.32 -0.90 -16.82
CA GLU A 172 -19.01 -2.15 -16.13
C GLU A 172 -19.29 -2.01 -14.63
N ALA A 173 -19.95 -3.02 -14.04
CA ALA A 173 -20.21 -3.06 -12.61
C ALA A 173 -18.90 -3.28 -11.83
N LEU A 174 -18.28 -2.19 -11.39
CA LEU A 174 -17.07 -2.24 -10.57
C LEU A 174 -17.40 -2.18 -9.08
N HIS A 175 -16.62 -2.88 -8.27
CA HIS A 175 -16.69 -2.73 -6.82
C HIS A 175 -16.42 -1.28 -6.41
N PHE A 176 -17.26 -0.74 -5.53
CA PHE A 176 -17.16 0.64 -5.02
C PHE A 176 -15.75 0.99 -4.52
N GLY A 177 -15.06 0.06 -3.86
CA GLY A 177 -13.70 0.28 -3.38
C GLY A 177 -12.69 0.55 -4.50
N LEU A 178 -12.82 -0.14 -5.63
CA LEU A 178 -11.94 0.02 -6.79
C LEU A 178 -12.25 1.34 -7.52
N ALA A 179 -13.53 1.65 -7.72
CA ALA A 179 -13.95 2.89 -8.36
C ALA A 179 -13.54 4.12 -7.52
N SER A 180 -13.72 4.06 -6.20
CA SER A 180 -13.32 5.13 -5.28
C SER A 180 -11.80 5.31 -5.26
N ALA A 181 -11.01 4.23 -5.23
CA ALA A 181 -9.54 4.32 -5.27
C ALA A 181 -9.01 5.02 -6.54
N ALA A 182 -9.68 4.85 -7.68
CA ALA A 182 -9.30 5.51 -8.93
C ALA A 182 -9.59 7.02 -8.95
N VAL A 183 -10.61 7.47 -8.21
CA VAL A 183 -11.01 8.90 -8.10
C VAL A 183 -10.27 9.62 -6.98
N GLN A 184 -9.87 8.89 -5.93
CA GLN A 184 -9.21 9.45 -4.77
C GLN A 184 -7.89 10.15 -5.10
N GLN A 185 -7.44 10.98 -4.16
CA GLN A 185 -6.20 11.72 -4.22
C GLN A 185 -5.05 10.87 -4.76
N GLU A 186 -4.32 11.45 -5.70
CA GLU A 186 -3.19 10.83 -6.37
C GLU A 186 -2.11 10.41 -5.37
N ILE A 187 -1.47 9.26 -5.60
CA ILE A 187 -0.30 8.83 -4.84
C ILE A 187 0.87 9.61 -5.41
N THR A 188 1.49 10.45 -4.60
CA THR A 188 2.54 11.34 -5.10
C THR A 188 3.80 10.56 -5.45
N ARG A 189 4.63 11.11 -6.33
CA ARG A 189 5.93 10.50 -6.67
C ARG A 189 6.82 10.32 -5.44
N ASP A 190 6.80 11.25 -4.50
CA ASP A 190 7.54 11.15 -3.24
C ASP A 190 7.02 10.02 -2.36
N GLN A 191 5.70 9.80 -2.33
CA GLN A 191 5.11 8.65 -1.63
C GLN A 191 5.56 7.32 -2.24
N LEU A 192 5.63 7.24 -3.58
CA LEU A 192 6.12 6.05 -4.28
C LEU A 192 7.62 5.84 -4.05
N ALA A 193 8.42 6.90 -4.02
CA ALA A 193 9.85 6.82 -3.70
C ALA A 193 10.09 6.33 -2.27
N SER A 194 9.30 6.81 -1.30
CA SER A 194 9.37 6.36 0.10
C SER A 194 8.97 4.89 0.24
N TRP A 195 7.93 4.46 -0.50
CA TRP A 195 7.50 3.06 -0.55
C TRP A 195 8.59 2.14 -1.08
N ASP A 196 9.22 2.51 -2.21
CA ASP A 196 10.34 1.77 -2.81
C ASP A 196 11.57 1.75 -1.88
N ALA A 197 11.92 2.88 -1.28
CA ALA A 197 13.04 2.97 -0.34
C ALA A 197 12.86 2.06 0.88
N SER A 198 11.65 2.01 1.45
CA SER A 198 11.36 1.10 2.57
C SER A 198 11.30 -0.37 2.15
N ALA A 199 10.93 -0.67 0.89
CA ALA A 199 10.95 -2.04 0.37
C ALA A 199 12.37 -2.58 0.11
N ARG A 200 13.35 -1.69 -0.11
CA ARG A 200 14.79 -2.01 -0.29
C ARG A 200 15.55 -2.26 1.03
N ALA A 201 15.06 -1.70 2.12
CA ALA A 201 15.78 -1.62 3.40
C ALA A 201 15.75 -2.95 4.19
#